data_AF-A0A357FZK0-F1
#
_entry.id   AF-A0A357FZK0-F1
#
_cell.length_a   1.000
_cell.length_b   1.000
_cell.length_c   1.000
_cell.angle_alpha   90.00
_cell.angle_beta   90.00
_cell.angle_gamma   90.00
#
_symmetry.space_group_name_H-M   'P 1'
#
loop_
_entity.id
_entity.type
_entity.pdbx_description
1 polymer ?
#
loop_
_entity_poly.entity_id
_entity_poly.type
_entity_poly.pdbx_seq_one_letter_code
_entity_poly.pdbx_strand_id
1 'polypeptide(L)'
;IDVLKSVSRSMPGCFNDWQNAVVRRAKQVITVYEDMAELIRLGAYRKGSDKSVDEAIMLYPQIEEFLRQHKDDQTSIDKSFQRLASILGMAQEE
;
A
#
# COMPACT_ATOMS: atom_id res chain seq x y z
N ILE A 1 -6.52 9.12 7.54
CA ILE A 1 -5.08 9.41 7.70
C ILE A 1 -4.53 9.62 6.30
N ASP A 2 -3.76 10.67 6.05
CA ASP A 2 -3.05 10.82 4.77
C ASP A 2 -1.70 10.09 4.88
N VAL A 3 -1.61 8.89 4.29
CA VAL A 3 -0.46 8.00 4.44
C VAL A 3 0.80 8.55 3.76
N LEU A 4 0.66 9.26 2.64
CA LEU A 4 1.79 9.82 1.91
C LEU A 4 2.36 11.06 2.62
N LYS A 5 1.51 11.83 3.31
CA LYS A 5 1.95 12.99 4.11
C LYS A 5 2.32 12.65 5.56
N SER A 6 2.02 11.44 6.02
CA SER A 6 2.35 10.99 7.38
C SER A 6 3.69 10.27 7.45
N VAL A 7 4.55 10.70 8.37
CA VAL A 7 5.86 10.09 8.62
C VAL A 7 6.09 9.90 10.11
N SER A 8 6.61 8.73 10.49
CA SER A 8 7.19 8.50 11.80
C SER A 8 8.70 8.36 11.64
N ARG A 9 9.44 9.25 12.30
CA ARG A 9 10.91 9.32 12.21
C ARG A 9 11.61 8.13 12.88
N SER A 10 10.93 7.44 13.80
CA SER A 10 11.48 6.27 14.51
C SER A 10 11.24 4.96 13.76
N MET A 11 10.23 4.89 12.88
CA MET A 11 9.80 3.65 12.23
C MET A 11 10.92 2.86 11.52
N PRO A 12 11.85 3.48 10.76
CA PRO A 12 12.90 2.71 10.09
C PRO A 12 13.75 1.87 11.02
N GLY A 13 13.98 2.33 12.26
CA GLY A 13 14.72 1.60 13.29
C GLY A 13 13.86 0.70 14.17
N CYS A 14 12.53 0.75 14.05
CA CYS A 14 11.60 -0.09 14.81
C CYS A 14 11.17 -1.35 14.04
N PHE A 15 11.36 -1.38 12.73
CA PHE A 15 10.95 -2.47 11.85
C PHE A 15 12.12 -3.33 11.44
N ASN A 16 11.85 -4.63 11.25
CA ASN A 16 12.80 -5.49 10.55
C ASN A 16 12.81 -5.19 9.04
N ASP A 17 13.76 -5.78 8.33
CA ASP A 17 13.96 -5.50 6.89
C ASP A 17 12.75 -5.86 6.04
N TRP A 18 12.08 -6.97 6.34
CA TRP A 18 10.87 -7.40 5.64
C TRP A 18 9.71 -6.42 5.86
N GLN A 19 9.46 -6.00 7.10
CA GLN A 19 8.45 -5.00 7.44
C GLN A 19 8.72 -3.65 6.75
N ASN A 20 9.97 -3.21 6.71
CA ASN A 20 10.39 -2.02 5.98
C ASN A 20 10.11 -2.16 4.47
N ALA A 21 10.40 -3.33 3.88
CA ALA A 21 10.13 -3.61 2.48
C ALA A 21 8.63 -3.58 2.17
N VAL A 22 7.79 -4.18 3.02
CA VAL A 22 6.32 -4.17 2.89
C VAL A 22 5.77 -2.73 2.88
N VAL A 23 6.19 -1.90 3.84
CA VAL A 23 5.72 -0.49 3.91
C VAL A 23 6.21 0.33 2.73
N ARG A 24 7.47 0.16 2.31
CA ARG A 24 8.00 0.85 1.13
C ARG A 24 7.22 0.48 -0.12
N ARG A 25 6.92 -0.80 -0.31
CA ARG A 25 6.17 -1.30 -1.45
C ARG A 25 4.73 -0.78 -1.45
N ALA A 26 4.05 -0.79 -0.31
CA ALA A 26 2.71 -0.21 -0.18
C ALA A 26 2.70 1.27 -0.57
N LYS A 27 3.67 2.06 -0.07
CA LYS A 27 3.78 3.48 -0.41
C LYS A 27 4.03 3.71 -1.90
N GLN A 28 4.87 2.90 -2.54
CA GLN A 28 5.09 2.99 -3.99
C GLN A 28 3.80 2.77 -4.79
N VAL A 29 3.01 1.75 -4.42
CA VAL A 29 1.72 1.47 -5.07
C VAL A 29 0.76 2.65 -4.90
N ILE A 30 0.66 3.20 -3.68
CA ILE A 30 -0.19 4.36 -3.39
C ILE A 30 0.27 5.57 -4.22
N THR A 31 1.58 5.87 -4.24
CA THR A 31 2.12 6.99 -5.03
C THR A 31 1.80 6.88 -6.51
N VAL A 32 2.05 5.71 -7.12
CA VAL A 32 1.76 5.50 -8.56
C VAL A 32 0.28 5.68 -8.87
N TYR A 33 -0.61 5.18 -8.01
CA TYR A 33 -2.04 5.38 -8.20
C TYR A 33 -2.45 6.85 -8.10
N GLU A 34 -2.00 7.55 -7.05
CA GLU A 34 -2.33 8.96 -6.81
C GLU A 34 -1.81 9.86 -7.95
N ASP A 35 -0.59 9.64 -8.43
CA ASP A 35 -0.01 10.39 -9.55
C ASP A 35 -0.83 10.22 -10.85
N MET A 36 -1.50 9.08 -11.02
CA MET A 36 -2.32 8.75 -12.19
C MET A 36 -3.83 8.89 -11.96
N ALA A 37 -4.25 9.27 -10.75
CA ALA A 37 -5.65 9.17 -10.32
C ALA A 37 -6.59 10.01 -11.19
N GLU A 38 -6.16 11.19 -11.65
CA GLU A 38 -6.94 12.04 -12.54
C GLU A 38 -7.15 11.39 -13.91
N LEU A 39 -6.09 10.88 -14.53
CA LEU A 39 -6.16 10.20 -15.82
C LEU A 39 -7.03 8.95 -15.76
N ILE A 40 -6.94 8.18 -14.67
CA ILE A 40 -7.79 7.01 -14.42
C ILE A 40 -9.26 7.45 -14.28
N ARG A 41 -9.54 8.49 -13.47
CA ARG A 41 -10.89 8.99 -13.21
C ARG A 41 -11.58 9.54 -14.46
N LEU A 42 -10.83 10.19 -15.34
CA LEU A 42 -11.33 10.70 -16.62
C LEU A 42 -11.45 9.60 -17.70
N GLY A 43 -11.01 8.36 -17.41
CA GLY A 43 -10.97 7.28 -18.40
C GLY A 43 -9.91 7.48 -19.49
N ALA A 44 -8.96 8.40 -19.28
CA ALA A 44 -7.90 8.73 -20.23
C ALA A 44 -6.71 7.76 -20.16
N TYR A 45 -6.59 7.00 -19.06
CA TYR A 45 -5.58 5.96 -18.93
C TYR A 45 -5.94 4.69 -19.73
N ARG A 46 -5.01 4.24 -20.57
CA ARG A 46 -5.15 2.98 -21.33
C ARG A 46 -4.49 1.82 -20.58
N LYS A 47 -5.29 0.81 -20.21
CA LYS A 47 -4.79 -0.45 -19.62
C LYS A 47 -3.70 -1.08 -20.49
N GLY A 48 -2.62 -1.57 -19.87
CA GLY A 48 -1.48 -2.19 -20.54
C GLY A 48 -0.41 -1.21 -21.03
N SER A 49 -0.64 0.11 -20.87
CA SER A 49 0.34 1.14 -21.27
C SER A 49 1.50 1.26 -20.29
N ASP A 50 1.26 0.99 -19.00
CA ASP A 50 2.26 0.97 -17.96
C ASP A 50 1.92 -0.10 -16.92
N LYS A 51 2.80 -1.09 -16.77
CA LYS A 51 2.58 -2.22 -15.85
C LYS A 51 2.47 -1.79 -14.39
N SER A 52 3.19 -0.75 -13.99
CA SER A 52 3.16 -0.25 -12.61
C SER A 52 1.84 0.43 -12.29
N VAL A 53 1.28 1.17 -13.25
CA VAL A 53 -0.03 1.83 -13.10
C VAL A 53 -1.15 0.80 -13.13
N ASP A 54 -1.08 -0.19 -14.03
CA ASP A 54 -2.03 -1.30 -14.07
C ASP A 54 -2.07 -2.06 -12.73
N GLU A 55 -0.90 -2.36 -12.17
CA GLU A 55 -0.79 -2.99 -10.86
C GLU A 55 -1.34 -2.09 -9.75
N ALA A 56 -1.02 -0.79 -9.78
CA ALA A 56 -1.53 0.15 -8.80
C ALA A 56 -3.06 0.27 -8.83
N ILE A 57 -3.67 0.28 -10.02
CA ILE A 57 -5.14 0.23 -10.19
C ILE A 57 -5.75 -1.03 -9.55
N MET A 58 -5.06 -2.18 -9.63
CA MET A 58 -5.55 -3.43 -9.03
C MET A 58 -5.37 -3.48 -7.50
N LEU A 59 -4.28 -2.94 -6.99
CA LEU A 59 -3.90 -3.06 -5.58
C LEU A 59 -4.43 -1.93 -4.70
N TYR A 60 -4.52 -0.70 -5.23
CA TYR A 60 -4.90 0.47 -4.46
C TYR A 60 -6.24 0.32 -3.71
N PRO A 61 -7.34 -0.20 -4.32
CA PRO A 61 -8.59 -0.38 -3.59
C PRO A 61 -8.48 -1.32 -2.38
N GLN A 62 -7.62 -2.34 -2.47
CA GLN A 62 -7.40 -3.28 -1.36
C GLN A 62 -6.57 -2.64 -0.24
N ILE A 63 -5.61 -1.79 -0.60
CA ILE A 63 -4.81 -1.02 0.36
C ILE A 63 -5.69 0.03 1.07
N GLU A 64 -6.56 0.72 0.34
CA GLU A 64 -7.55 1.64 0.92
C GLU A 64 -8.44 0.94 1.95
N GLU A 65 -8.90 -0.27 1.64
CA GLU A 65 -9.70 -1.07 2.59
C GLU A 65 -8.87 -1.58 3.78
N PHE A 66 -7.58 -1.87 3.57
CA PHE A 66 -6.67 -2.19 4.67
C PHE A 66 -6.48 -1.01 5.64
N LEU A 67 -6.45 0.22 5.13
CA LEU A 67 -6.28 1.44 5.93
C LEU A 67 -7.55 1.86 6.68
N ARG A 68 -8.71 1.32 6.30
CA ARG A 68 -9.98 1.55 7.01
C ARG A 68 -10.06 0.65 8.24
N GLN A 69 -10.35 1.27 9.38
CA GLN A 69 -10.48 0.59 10.65
C GLN A 69 -11.57 1.28 11.48
N HIS A 70 -12.54 0.52 11.99
CA HIS A 70 -13.53 1.02 12.95
C HIS A 70 -12.91 1.16 14.34
N LYS A 71 -13.54 1.98 15.19
CA LYS A 71 -13.07 2.24 16.56
C LYS A 71 -12.92 0.98 17.42
N ASP A 72 -13.71 -0.06 17.14
CA ASP A 72 -13.77 -1.30 17.92
C ASP A 72 -12.89 -2.40 17.30
N ASP A 73 -12.31 -2.17 16.11
CA ASP A 73 -11.46 -3.13 15.42
C ASP A 73 -10.08 -3.19 16.07
N GLN A 74 -9.57 -4.41 16.25
CA GLN A 74 -8.24 -4.64 16.80
C GLN A 74 -7.44 -5.55 15.87
N THR A 75 -6.24 -5.11 15.50
CA THR A 75 -5.30 -5.91 14.70
C THR A 75 -3.93 -5.85 15.36
N SER A 76 -3.30 -7.01 15.58
CA SER A 76 -1.92 -7.06 16.08
C SER A 76 -0.95 -6.62 14.99
N ILE A 77 0.26 -6.22 15.40
CA ILE A 77 1.32 -5.78 14.48
C ILE A 77 1.59 -6.85 13.41
N ASP A 78 1.79 -8.10 13.82
CA ASP A 78 2.09 -9.20 12.89
C ASP A 78 0.96 -9.43 11.88
N LYS A 79 -0.29 -9.43 12.35
CA LYS A 79 -1.46 -9.58 11.46
C LYS A 79 -1.57 -8.42 10.47
N SER A 80 -1.26 -7.19 10.88
CA SER A 80 -1.27 -6.03 10.00
C SER A 80 -0.26 -6.17 8.87
N PHE A 81 0.98 -6.58 9.18
CA PHE A 81 2.01 -6.79 8.17
C PHE A 81 1.70 -7.96 7.24
N GLN A 82 1.24 -9.10 7.78
CA GLN A 82 0.85 -10.26 6.97
C GLN A 82 -0.30 -9.92 6.01
N ARG A 83 -1.33 -9.21 6.49
CA ARG A 83 -2.45 -8.78 5.64
C ARG A 83 -1.99 -7.84 4.54
N LEU A 84 -1.15 -6.85 4.86
CA LEU A 84 -0.62 -5.92 3.87
C LEU A 84 0.30 -6.62 2.85
N ALA A 85 1.18 -7.50 3.31
CA ALA A 85 2.05 -8.29 2.44
C ALA A 85 1.24 -9.19 1.49
N SER A 86 0.17 -9.83 1.99
CA SER A 86 -0.74 -10.63 1.17
C SER A 86 -1.41 -9.80 0.07
N ILE A 87 -1.83 -8.56 0.36
CA ILE A 87 -2.39 -7.65 -0.66
C ILE A 87 -1.34 -7.35 -1.72
N LEU A 88 -0.08 -7.13 -1.31
CA LEU A 88 1.03 -6.80 -2.20
C LEU A 88 1.64 -8.00 -2.93
N GLY A 89 1.18 -9.22 -2.68
CA GLY A 89 1.77 -10.44 -3.22
C GLY A 89 3.19 -10.72 -2.70
N MET A 90 3.54 -10.21 -1.52
CA MET A 90 4.84 -10.41 -0.90
C MET A 90 4.78 -11.60 0.08
N ALA A 91 5.69 -12.56 -0.07
CA ALA A 91 5.90 -13.62 0.92
C ALA A 91 6.74 -13.09 2.09
N GLN A 92 6.53 -13.64 3.28
CA GLN A 92 7.48 -13.50 4.38
C GLN A 92 8.59 -14.52 4.15
N GLU A 93 9.82 -14.05 4.00
CA GLU A 93 11.00 -14.93 4.01
C GLU A 93 11.20 -15.42 5.45
N GLU A 94 11.30 -16.74 5.63
CA GLU A 94 11.51 -17.41 6.92
C GLU A 94 12.93 -17.18 7.47
#